data_AF-A0A383DBK7-F1
#
_entry.id   AF-A0A383DBK7-F1
#
_cell.length_a   1.000
_cell.length_b   1.000
_cell.length_c   1.000
_cell.angle_alpha   90.00
_cell.angle_beta   90.00
_cell.angle_gamma   90.00
#
_symmetry.space_group_name_H-M   'P 1'
#
loop_
_entity.id
_entity.type
_entity.pdbx_description
1 polymer ?
#
loop_
_entity_poly.entity_id
_entity_poly.type
_entity_poly.pdbx_seq_one_letter_code
_entity_poly.pdbx_strand_id
1 'polypeptide(L)'
;MGNVIKPDKKYYTAQLLILSILSSIIIIGAIIINLIIYHEEGPNSEGIIVIWLICLGLISIMWIVFLPIVHFWIKNLSYFIRDDRITIQSGILTKKEKNIPYR
;
A
#
# COMPACT_ATOMS: atom_id res chain seq x y z
N MET A 1 21.84 -17.53 21.02
CA MET A 1 22.08 -17.03 19.64
C MET A 1 20.72 -16.56 19.13
N GLY A 2 20.52 -15.25 18.97
CA GLY A 2 19.17 -14.70 18.76
C GLY A 2 18.58 -15.07 17.40
N ASN A 3 17.35 -15.60 17.40
CA ASN A 3 16.64 -15.92 16.18
C ASN A 3 16.23 -14.63 15.45
N VAL A 4 16.65 -14.50 14.19
CA VAL A 4 16.26 -13.42 13.30
C VAL A 4 14.96 -13.81 12.63
N ILE A 5 13.86 -13.14 12.98
CA ILE A 5 12.57 -13.33 12.33
C ILE A 5 12.44 -12.27 11.23
N LYS A 6 12.17 -12.72 10.01
CA LYS A 6 11.81 -11.82 8.91
C LYS A 6 10.27 -11.70 8.86
N PRO A 7 9.73 -10.53 8.46
CA PRO A 7 8.29 -10.39 8.28
C PRO A 7 7.76 -11.45 7.32
N ASP A 8 6.65 -12.10 7.71
CA ASP A 8 5.98 -13.11 6.91
C ASP A 8 5.47 -12.49 5.59
N LYS A 9 5.51 -13.27 4.50
CA LYS A 9 4.95 -12.92 3.18
C LYS A 9 3.49 -12.46 3.28
N LYS A 10 2.75 -12.89 4.30
CA LYS A 10 1.38 -12.44 4.59
C LYS A 10 1.24 -10.92 4.71
N TYR A 11 2.27 -10.22 5.22
CA TYR A 11 2.23 -8.75 5.33
C TYR A 11 2.31 -8.06 3.97
N TYR A 12 3.08 -8.62 3.04
CA TYR A 12 3.14 -8.12 1.66
C TYR A 12 1.77 -8.28 0.98
N THR A 13 1.14 -9.44 1.13
CA THR A 13 -0.21 -9.70 0.61
C THR A 13 -1.24 -8.75 1.23
N ALA A 14 -1.17 -8.49 2.54
CA ALA A 14 -2.07 -7.54 3.19
C ALA A 14 -1.91 -6.11 2.64
N GLN A 15 -0.68 -5.66 2.39
CA GLN A 15 -0.43 -4.35 1.80
C GLN A 15 -0.92 -4.24 0.35
N LEU A 16 -0.79 -5.31 -0.45
CA LEU A 16 -1.37 -5.37 -1.80
C LEU A 16 -2.90 -5.34 -1.77
N LEU A 17 -3.54 -6.02 -0.81
CA LEU A 17 -4.99 -5.99 -0.64
C LEU A 17 -5.48 -4.58 -0.28
N ILE A 18 -4.79 -3.88 0.63
CA ILE A 18 -5.11 -2.49 0.97
C ILE A 18 -5.01 -1.59 -0.28
N LEU A 19 -3.93 -1.72 -1.05
CA LEU A 19 -3.74 -0.96 -2.29
C LEU A 19 -4.83 -1.26 -3.33
N SER A 20 -5.25 -2.52 -3.43
CA SER A 20 -6.35 -2.93 -4.31
C SER A 20 -7.68 -2.31 -3.89
N ILE A 21 -7.99 -2.28 -2.59
CA ILE A 21 -9.23 -1.67 -2.08
C ILE A 21 -9.25 -0.17 -2.39
N LEU A 22 -8.14 0.54 -2.16
CA LEU A 22 -7.99 1.95 -2.51
C LEU A 22 -8.21 2.20 -4.01
N SER A 23 -7.65 1.33 -4.85
CA SER A 23 -7.83 1.41 -6.32
C SER A 23 -9.30 1.23 -6.69
N SER A 24 -10.00 0.27 -6.07
CA SER A 24 -11.43 0.03 -6.31
C SER A 24 -12.29 1.24 -5.94
N ILE A 25 -11.98 1.94 -4.84
CA ILE A 25 -12.72 3.14 -4.43
C ILE A 25 -12.57 4.26 -5.50
N ILE A 26 -11.36 4.45 -6.03
CA ILE A 26 -11.10 5.43 -7.09
C ILE A 26 -11.89 5.08 -8.36
N ILE A 27 -11.91 3.80 -8.74
CA ILE A 27 -12.67 3.32 -9.90
C ILE A 27 -14.18 3.56 -9.71
N ILE A 28 -14.71 3.25 -8.53
CA ILE A 28 -16.13 3.50 -8.22
C ILE A 28 -16.46 4.99 -8.35
N GLY A 29 -15.60 5.87 -7.82
CA GLY A 29 -15.75 7.32 -7.98
C GLY A 29 -15.73 7.75 -9.46
N ALA A 30 -14.81 7.22 -10.24
CA ALA A 30 -14.74 7.51 -11.69
C ALA A 30 -15.98 7.01 -12.44
N ILE A 31 -16.54 5.85 -12.07
CA ILE A 31 -17.78 5.32 -12.65
C ILE A 31 -18.95 6.26 -12.34
N ILE A 32 -19.07 6.75 -11.11
CA ILE A 32 -20.15 7.68 -10.74
C ILE A 32 -20.08 8.95 -11.59
N ILE A 33 -18.89 9.54 -11.74
CA ILE A 33 -18.73 10.75 -12.56
C ILE A 33 -18.98 10.44 -14.03
N ASN A 34 -18.54 9.27 -14.52
CA ASN A 34 -18.81 8.82 -15.88
C ASN A 34 -20.31 8.72 -16.16
N LEU A 35 -21.10 8.18 -15.22
CA LEU A 35 -22.56 8.12 -15.34
C LEU A 35 -23.21 9.50 -15.41
N ILE A 36 -22.68 10.47 -14.64
CA ILE A 36 -23.16 11.87 -14.68
C ILE A 36 -22.91 12.47 -16.07
N ILE A 37 -21.68 12.34 -16.59
CA ILE A 37 -21.31 12.87 -17.91
C ILE A 37 -22.13 12.17 -19.01
N TYR A 38 -22.29 10.85 -18.92
CA TYR A 38 -23.07 10.07 -19.88
C TYR A 38 -24.53 10.52 -19.93
N HIS A 39 -25.11 10.89 -18.79
CA HIS A 39 -26.50 11.37 -18.74
C HIS A 39 -26.67 12.73 -19.42
N GLU A 40 -25.72 13.65 -19.23
CA GLU A 40 -25.79 15.02 -19.75
C GLU A 40 -25.39 15.13 -21.24
N GLU A 41 -24.27 14.50 -21.62
CA GLU A 41 -23.63 14.70 -22.93
C GLU A 41 -23.71 13.46 -23.83
N GLY A 42 -24.16 12.32 -23.30
CA GLY A 42 -24.28 11.06 -24.03
C GLY A 42 -22.97 10.27 -24.17
N PRO A 43 -22.98 9.14 -24.91
CA PRO A 43 -21.88 8.17 -24.98
C PRO A 43 -20.58 8.69 -25.61
N ASN A 44 -20.64 9.73 -26.45
CA ASN A 44 -19.50 10.22 -27.22
C ASN A 44 -18.85 11.47 -26.63
N SER A 45 -19.12 11.78 -25.36
CA SER A 45 -18.48 12.90 -24.66
C SER A 45 -16.97 12.68 -24.56
N GLU A 46 -16.19 13.69 -24.94
CA GLU A 46 -14.74 13.73 -24.70
C GLU A 46 -14.41 13.67 -23.20
N GLY A 47 -15.33 14.14 -22.34
CA GLY A 47 -15.21 14.10 -20.88
C GLY A 47 -15.10 12.68 -20.32
N ILE A 48 -15.73 11.70 -20.98
CA ILE A 48 -15.60 10.28 -20.63
C ILE A 48 -14.16 9.80 -20.83
N ILE A 49 -13.53 10.17 -21.94
CA ILE A 49 -12.14 9.76 -22.23
C ILE A 49 -11.18 10.42 -21.25
N VAL A 50 -11.36 11.72 -20.98
CA VAL A 50 -10.53 12.50 -20.05
C VAL A 50 -10.57 11.90 -18.65
N ILE A 51 -11.76 11.52 -18.15
CA ILE A 51 -11.86 11.00 -16.79
C ILE A 51 -11.22 9.62 -16.62
N TRP A 52 -11.32 8.75 -17.64
CA TRP A 52 -10.65 7.45 -17.63
C TRP A 52 -9.13 7.60 -17.72
N LEU A 53 -8.63 8.56 -18.49
CA LEU A 53 -7.20 8.89 -18.52
C LEU A 53 -6.69 9.36 -17.16
N ILE A 54 -7.42 10.25 -16.49
CA ILE A 54 -7.08 10.72 -15.14
C ILE A 54 -7.12 9.57 -14.14
N CYS A 55 -8.16 8.73 -14.19
CA CYS A 55 -8.31 7.57 -13.31
C CYS A 55 -7.14 6.58 -13.46
N LEU A 56 -6.82 6.20 -14.70
CA LEU A 56 -5.69 5.31 -15.00
C LEU A 56 -4.35 5.92 -14.59
N GLY A 57 -4.17 7.22 -14.82
CA GLY A 57 -2.97 7.95 -14.41
C GLY A 57 -2.77 7.92 -12.90
N LEU A 58 -3.81 8.25 -12.12
CA LEU A 58 -3.77 8.25 -10.66
C LEU A 58 -3.47 6.85 -10.10
N ILE A 59 -4.14 5.82 -10.60
CA ILE A 59 -3.91 4.44 -10.17
C ILE A 59 -2.48 4.02 -10.52
N SER A 60 -2.01 4.30 -11.73
CA SER A 60 -0.65 3.93 -12.16
C SER A 60 0.41 4.59 -11.29
N ILE A 61 0.29 5.90 -11.04
CA ILE A 61 1.22 6.64 -10.18
C ILE A 61 1.21 6.06 -8.75
N MET A 62 0.03 5.79 -8.21
CA MET A 62 -0.12 5.22 -6.87
C MET A 62 0.60 3.86 -6.77
N TRP A 63 0.41 2.97 -7.74
CA TRP A 63 1.07 1.66 -7.75
C TRP A 63 2.59 1.76 -7.94
N ILE A 64 3.05 2.61 -8.85
CA ILE A 64 4.47 2.83 -9.13
C ILE A 64 5.21 3.34 -7.90
N VAL A 65 4.60 4.22 -7.10
CA VAL A 65 5.21 4.76 -5.89
C VAL A 65 5.09 3.78 -4.72
N PHE A 66 3.95 3.12 -4.56
CA PHE A 66 3.67 2.30 -3.36
C PHE A 66 4.45 0.97 -3.36
N LEU A 67 4.56 0.29 -4.52
CA LEU A 67 5.29 -0.97 -4.63
C LEU A 67 6.76 -0.90 -4.17
N PRO A 68 7.59 0.04 -4.64
CA PRO A 68 8.99 0.13 -4.20
C PRO A 68 9.11 0.52 -2.73
N ILE A 69 8.21 1.38 -2.22
CA ILE A 69 8.17 1.75 -0.79
C ILE A 69 7.92 0.51 0.05
N VAL A 70 6.88 -0.26 -0.26
CA VAL A 70 6.53 -1.51 0.43
C VAL A 70 7.67 -2.52 0.36
N HIS A 71 8.22 -2.73 -0.84
CA HIS A 71 9.33 -3.66 -1.03
C HIS A 71 10.55 -3.28 -0.18
N PHE A 72 10.92 -2.00 -0.17
CA PHE A 72 12.03 -1.49 0.61
C PHE A 72 11.76 -1.57 2.12
N TRP A 73 10.52 -1.26 2.54
CA TRP A 73 10.09 -1.33 3.94
C TRP A 73 10.18 -2.74 4.49
N ILE A 74 9.65 -3.74 3.77
CA ILE A 74 9.69 -5.16 4.16
C ILE A 74 11.12 -5.69 4.15
N LYS A 75 11.93 -5.34 3.14
CA LYS A 75 13.33 -5.78 3.06
C LYS A 75 14.17 -5.25 4.23
N ASN A 76 13.83 -4.08 4.76
CA ASN A 76 14.57 -3.45 5.86
C ASN A 76 14.00 -3.77 7.26
N LEU A 77 12.87 -4.48 7.35
CA LEU A 77 12.32 -4.99 8.61
C LEU A 77 13.05 -6.27 9.05
N SER A 78 13.94 -6.14 10.03
CA SER A 78 14.59 -7.28 10.70
C SER A 78 14.19 -7.34 12.17
N TYR A 79 13.51 -8.41 12.58
CA TYR A 79 13.17 -8.66 13.98
C TYR A 79 14.26 -9.53 14.61
N PHE A 80 14.80 -9.10 15.75
CA PHE A 80 15.79 -9.88 16.52
C PHE A 80 15.16 -10.31 17.85
N ILE A 81 14.92 -11.61 18.03
CA ILE A 81 14.49 -12.17 19.32
C ILE A 81 15.75 -12.61 20.08
N ARG A 82 15.96 -12.08 21.29
CA ARG A 82 17.05 -12.47 22.20
C ARG A 82 16.45 -13.19 23.42
N ASP A 83 17.20 -14.13 23.98
CA ASP A 83 16.72 -15.14 24.93
C ASP A 83 16.05 -14.58 26.22
N ASP A 84 16.31 -13.33 26.61
CA ASP A 84 15.70 -12.66 27.78
C ASP A 84 14.78 -11.46 27.45
N ARG A 85 14.66 -11.09 26.17
CA ARG A 85 13.94 -9.87 25.75
C ARG A 85 13.58 -9.87 24.27
N ILE A 86 12.36 -9.44 23.95
CA ILE A 86 11.97 -9.17 22.57
C ILE A 86 12.38 -7.73 22.23
N THR A 87 13.48 -7.58 21.50
CA THR A 87 13.92 -6.31 20.92
C THR A 87 13.35 -6.16 19.51
N ILE A 88 12.26 -5.41 19.36
CA ILE A 88 11.75 -5.06 18.03
C ILE A 88 12.61 -3.91 17.52
N GLN A 89 13.47 -4.16 16.53
CA GLN A 89 14.13 -3.11 15.75
C GLN A 89 13.24 -2.78 14.56
N SER A 90 12.40 -1.75 14.70
CA SER A 90 11.55 -1.26 13.62
C SER A 90 12.05 0.12 13.20
N GLY A 91 12.65 0.22 12.01
CA GLY A 91 13.15 1.49 11.51
C GLY A 91 13.91 1.40 10.20
N ILE A 92 13.58 2.31 9.26
CA ILE A 92 14.32 2.50 8.00
C ILE A 92 15.61 3.32 8.20
N LEU A 93 15.63 4.23 9.18
CA LEU A 93 16.72 5.18 9.43
C LEU A 93 17.10 5.27 10.92
N THR A 94 16.12 5.25 11.82
CA THR A 94 16.35 5.16 13.27
C THR A 94 15.95 3.77 13.74
N LYS A 95 16.92 2.97 14.16
CA LYS A 95 16.69 1.71 14.89
C LYS A 95 15.99 2.07 16.20
N LYS A 96 14.66 2.16 16.19
CA LYS A 96 13.89 2.24 17.43
C LYS A 96 13.94 0.86 18.06
N GLU A 97 14.76 0.73 19.09
CA GLU A 97 14.77 -0.44 19.96
C GLU A 97 13.62 -0.30 20.95
N LYS A 98 12.53 -1.04 20.71
CA LYS A 98 11.48 -1.18 21.72
C LYS A 98 11.79 -2.44 22.52
N ASN A 99 12.11 -2.25 23.80
CA ASN A 99 12.40 -3.32 24.76
C ASN A 99 11.11 -3.66 25.50
N ILE A 100 10.55 -4.85 25.27
CA ILE A 100 9.40 -5.36 26.03
C ILE A 100 9.92 -6.44 26.98
N PRO A 101 9.97 -6.20 28.30
CA PRO A 101 10.35 -7.22 29.26
C PRO A 101 9.23 -8.27 29.42
N TYR A 102 9.60 -9.52 29.65
CA TYR A 102 8.69 -10.60 30.03
C TYR A 102 8.25 -10.41 31.48
N ARG A 103 7.24 -9.57 31.72
CA ARG A 103 6.47 -9.57 32.96
C ARG A 103 5.00 -9.46 32.65
#